data_AF-F8PZ60-F1
#
_entry.id   AF-F8PZ60-F1
#
_cell.length_a   1.000
_cell.length_b   1.000
_cell.length_c   1.000
_cell.angle_alpha   90.00
_cell.angle_beta   90.00
_cell.angle_gamma   90.00
#
_symmetry.space_group_name_H-M   'P 1'
#
loop_
_entity.id
_entity.type
_entity.pdbx_description
1 polymer ?
#
loop_
_entity_poly.entity_id
_entity_poly.type
_entity_poly.pdbx_seq_one_letter_code
_entity_poly.pdbx_strand_id
1 'polypeptide(L)'
;AFPFAFSKDEAIAHLGPFASSSTWNFPSVLPSLGAKYLPGFGFIPMQPAQIQPIYLPAWFVDAELQANAWLSPHNSESEDAQQVLQVFLPHLFFIPYFPASNPLAFINKNMDPRQTVPFSETLTRQSSDNVMCLPFTITPLSLPEQVRKLSFTQATVCDGFRFHPASVKPNLLAAYPVLIPIYLMRYPLATPSTYMTVILEAYSKPGRFFAQETAASTEDPSSPDLITHGGKPSLFAQLKLIPRGDTVAAGALENWLSATLFEPGMTEILASDDPINMDDPRVREWTRDEVLPVQDWLNLGAEIAGLKDTLKVTPKSPPDSTSFGPLKVERMAGGDFVRSLKNTLKKLERRRNDLTPEWWKQWSTGNAGQG
;
A
#
# COMPACT_ATOMS: atom_id res chain seq x y z
N ALA A 1 -10.52 11.22 -6.43
CA ALA A 1 -11.47 10.23 -5.86
C ALA A 1 -11.76 9.16 -6.89
N PHE A 2 -12.00 7.91 -6.48
CA PHE A 2 -12.52 6.88 -7.39
C PHE A 2 -14.04 7.00 -7.52
N PRO A 3 -14.64 6.93 -8.71
CA PRO A 3 -16.09 6.91 -8.84
C PRO A 3 -16.67 5.56 -8.37
N PHE A 4 -17.92 5.55 -7.91
CA PHE A 4 -18.66 4.30 -7.69
C PHE A 4 -18.86 3.59 -9.04
N ALA A 5 -18.35 2.37 -9.14
CA ALA A 5 -18.43 1.58 -10.36
C ALA A 5 -19.81 0.96 -10.57
N PHE A 6 -20.56 0.66 -9.50
CA PHE A 6 -21.87 0.00 -9.52
C PHE A 6 -22.85 0.64 -8.54
N SER A 7 -24.15 0.46 -8.79
CA SER A 7 -25.25 0.98 -7.95
C SER A 7 -25.44 0.19 -6.66
N LYS A 8 -26.25 0.76 -5.75
CA LYS A 8 -26.68 0.12 -4.50
C LYS A 8 -27.38 -1.21 -4.73
N ASP A 9 -28.27 -1.29 -5.73
CA ASP A 9 -29.00 -2.52 -6.04
C ASP A 9 -28.07 -3.62 -6.58
N GLU A 10 -27.10 -3.24 -7.43
CA GLU A 10 -26.05 -4.15 -7.89
C GLU A 10 -25.20 -4.66 -6.71
N ALA A 11 -24.92 -3.80 -5.73
CA ALA A 11 -24.20 -4.14 -4.51
C ALA A 11 -24.95 -5.19 -3.67
N ILE A 12 -26.25 -4.99 -3.47
CA ILE A 12 -27.12 -5.91 -2.72
C ILE A 12 -27.24 -7.26 -3.45
N ALA A 13 -27.45 -7.24 -4.78
CA ALA A 13 -27.49 -8.46 -5.58
C ALA A 13 -26.16 -9.23 -5.53
N HIS A 14 -25.03 -8.51 -5.53
CA HIS A 14 -23.71 -9.13 -5.45
C HIS A 14 -23.48 -9.90 -4.13
N LEU A 15 -23.87 -9.29 -3.01
CA LEU A 15 -23.68 -9.82 -1.66
C LEU A 15 -24.77 -10.77 -1.19
N GLY A 16 -25.97 -10.72 -1.77
CA GLY A 16 -27.13 -11.51 -1.34
C GLY A 16 -26.83 -13.00 -1.09
N PRO A 17 -26.15 -13.73 -2.00
CA PRO A 17 -25.84 -15.15 -1.78
C PRO A 17 -24.95 -15.39 -0.56
N PHE A 18 -23.94 -14.52 -0.36
CA PHE A 18 -23.07 -14.61 0.80
C PHE A 18 -23.85 -14.28 2.07
N ALA A 19 -24.57 -13.15 2.07
CA ALA A 19 -25.32 -12.71 3.23
C ALA A 19 -26.34 -13.76 3.69
N SER A 20 -27.15 -14.30 2.76
CA SER A 20 -28.16 -15.31 3.08
C SER A 20 -27.59 -16.60 3.65
N SER A 21 -26.44 -17.05 3.15
CA SER A 21 -25.73 -18.20 3.70
C SER A 21 -25.16 -17.90 5.08
N SER A 22 -24.44 -16.78 5.24
CA SER A 22 -23.73 -16.44 6.47
C SER A 22 -24.67 -16.06 7.62
N THR A 23 -25.86 -15.53 7.33
CA THR A 23 -26.88 -15.25 8.35
C THR A 23 -27.88 -16.40 8.56
N TRP A 24 -27.63 -17.58 7.97
CA TRP A 24 -28.48 -18.77 8.09
C TRP A 24 -29.92 -18.55 7.59
N ASN A 25 -30.10 -17.57 6.69
CA ASN A 25 -31.38 -17.29 6.03
C ASN A 25 -31.48 -18.10 4.73
N PHE A 26 -31.49 -19.43 4.88
CA PHE A 26 -31.52 -20.38 3.77
C PHE A 26 -32.67 -20.15 2.76
N PRO A 27 -33.89 -19.75 3.16
CA PRO A 27 -34.94 -19.40 2.20
C PRO A 27 -34.56 -18.29 1.21
N SER A 28 -33.64 -17.40 1.60
CA SER A 28 -33.19 -16.27 0.77
C SER A 28 -32.00 -16.62 -0.14
N VAL A 29 -31.40 -17.81 -0.03
CA VAL A 29 -30.22 -18.20 -0.82
C VAL A 29 -30.55 -18.32 -2.31
N LEU A 30 -31.58 -19.09 -2.66
CA LEU A 30 -31.98 -19.28 -4.06
C LEU A 30 -32.43 -17.97 -4.72
N PRO A 31 -33.31 -17.14 -4.10
CA PRO A 31 -33.62 -15.82 -4.62
C PRO A 31 -32.39 -14.94 -4.81
N SER A 32 -31.43 -14.97 -3.87
CA SER A 32 -30.20 -14.17 -3.99
C SER A 32 -29.29 -14.63 -5.12
N LEU A 33 -29.16 -15.95 -5.34
CA LEU A 33 -28.43 -16.50 -6.47
C LEU A 33 -29.10 -16.10 -7.79
N GLY A 34 -30.43 -16.21 -7.86
CA GLY A 34 -31.22 -15.78 -9.02
C GLY A 34 -31.03 -14.29 -9.31
N ALA A 35 -31.09 -13.43 -8.30
CA ALA A 35 -30.88 -11.99 -8.46
C ALA A 35 -29.47 -11.63 -8.98
N LYS A 36 -28.45 -12.38 -8.55
CA LYS A 36 -27.06 -12.18 -8.96
C LYS A 36 -26.78 -12.62 -10.40
N TYR A 37 -27.31 -13.78 -10.80
CA TYR A 37 -26.96 -14.41 -12.09
C TYR A 37 -28.02 -14.19 -13.18
N LEU A 38 -29.26 -13.85 -12.81
CA LEU A 38 -30.39 -13.65 -13.71
C LEU A 38 -31.11 -12.32 -13.39
N PRO A 39 -30.42 -11.17 -13.51
CA PRO A 39 -31.04 -9.87 -13.25
C PRO A 39 -32.23 -9.65 -14.19
N GLY A 40 -33.35 -9.14 -13.65
CA GLY A 40 -34.59 -8.87 -14.39
C GLY A 40 -35.68 -9.94 -14.31
N PHE A 41 -35.39 -11.13 -13.75
CA PHE A 41 -36.38 -12.21 -13.58
C PHE A 41 -37.23 -12.12 -12.30
N GLY A 42 -37.23 -10.96 -11.63
CA GLY A 42 -38.03 -10.72 -10.42
C GLY A 42 -37.50 -11.38 -9.14
N PHE A 43 -36.30 -11.96 -9.17
CA PHE A 43 -35.64 -12.46 -7.97
C PHE A 43 -35.29 -11.31 -7.02
N ILE A 44 -35.62 -11.48 -5.73
CA ILE A 44 -35.34 -10.49 -4.69
C ILE A 44 -34.15 -11.01 -3.86
N PRO A 45 -32.97 -10.36 -3.91
CA PRO A 45 -31.85 -10.74 -3.07
C PRO A 45 -32.11 -10.40 -1.61
N MET A 46 -31.39 -11.07 -0.71
CA MET A 46 -31.40 -10.72 0.72
C MET A 46 -31.05 -9.25 0.92
N GLN A 47 -31.95 -8.52 1.57
CA GLN A 47 -31.78 -7.09 1.82
C GLN A 47 -30.99 -6.86 3.11
N PRO A 48 -30.03 -5.92 3.12
CA PRO A 48 -29.41 -5.47 4.36
C PRO A 48 -30.43 -4.65 5.18
N ALA A 49 -30.31 -4.69 6.50
CA ALA A 49 -31.06 -3.79 7.39
C ALA A 49 -30.64 -2.33 7.22
N GLN A 50 -29.36 -2.09 6.89
CA GLN A 50 -28.82 -0.76 6.61
C GLN A 50 -27.76 -0.86 5.53
N ILE A 51 -27.71 0.16 4.66
CA ILE A 51 -26.68 0.31 3.63
C ILE A 51 -26.37 1.79 3.44
N GLN A 52 -25.09 2.13 3.50
CA GLN A 52 -24.59 3.50 3.36
C GLN A 52 -23.44 3.52 2.34
N PRO A 53 -23.55 4.27 1.23
CA PRO A 53 -22.40 4.57 0.38
C PRO A 53 -21.48 5.55 1.11
N ILE A 54 -20.17 5.26 1.12
CA ILE A 54 -19.16 6.03 1.84
C ILE A 54 -17.96 6.28 0.92
N TYR A 55 -17.41 7.49 1.01
CA TYR A 55 -16.04 7.77 0.57
C TYR A 55 -15.09 7.67 1.74
N LEU A 56 -14.28 6.62 1.72
CA LEU A 56 -13.24 6.36 2.70
C LEU A 56 -11.95 7.08 2.28
N PRO A 57 -11.39 7.98 3.12
CA PRO A 57 -10.08 8.58 2.88
C PRO A 57 -8.99 7.53 3.01
N ALA A 58 -8.02 7.61 2.11
CA ALA A 58 -6.80 6.84 2.15
C ALA A 58 -5.66 7.64 1.53
N TRP A 59 -4.44 7.36 1.96
CA TRP A 59 -3.23 7.89 1.34
C TRP A 59 -2.52 6.77 0.60
N PHE A 60 -2.01 7.11 -0.57
CA PHE A 60 -0.92 6.38 -1.17
C PHE A 60 0.37 7.16 -0.97
N VAL A 61 1.48 6.47 -0.80
CA VAL A 61 2.77 7.08 -0.55
C VAL A 61 3.80 6.44 -1.47
N ASP A 62 4.49 7.28 -2.22
CA ASP A 62 5.68 6.90 -2.96
C ASP A 62 6.90 7.45 -2.23
N ALA A 63 7.82 6.57 -1.85
CA ALA A 63 9.01 6.99 -1.11
C ALA A 63 10.28 6.27 -1.55
N GLU A 64 11.39 6.99 -1.46
CA GLU A 64 12.72 6.39 -1.37
C GLU A 64 13.33 6.74 -0.03
N LEU A 65 13.66 5.71 0.75
CA LEU A 65 14.26 5.85 2.06
C LEU A 65 15.67 5.25 2.03
N GLN A 66 16.57 5.86 2.79
CA GLN A 66 17.91 5.36 3.04
C GLN A 66 18.09 5.13 4.53
N ALA A 67 18.70 4.01 4.93
CA ALA A 67 18.98 3.72 6.33
C ALA A 67 20.25 2.87 6.48
N ASN A 68 20.93 3.00 7.61
CA ASN A 68 21.95 2.04 8.02
C ASN A 68 21.28 0.79 8.56
N ALA A 69 21.74 -0.38 8.16
CA ALA A 69 21.22 -1.66 8.63
C ALA A 69 22.32 -2.70 8.80
N TRP A 70 21.99 -3.72 9.58
CA TRP A 70 22.79 -4.90 9.81
C TRP A 70 22.04 -6.08 9.20
N LEU A 71 22.74 -6.80 8.32
CA LEU A 71 22.25 -7.99 7.65
C LEU A 71 23.27 -9.10 7.87
N SER A 72 22.90 -10.08 8.68
CA SER A 72 23.68 -11.29 8.88
C SER A 72 23.48 -12.20 7.67
N PRO A 73 24.53 -12.61 6.96
CA PRO A 73 24.38 -13.57 5.89
C PRO A 73 23.84 -14.90 6.46
N HIS A 74 22.81 -15.47 5.83
CA HIS A 74 22.33 -16.80 6.21
C HIS A 74 23.52 -17.79 6.19
N ASN A 75 23.85 -18.33 7.37
CA ASN A 75 24.90 -19.36 7.61
C ASN A 75 26.35 -18.88 7.72
N SER A 76 26.64 -17.60 7.96
CA SER A 76 28.02 -17.17 8.30
C SER A 76 28.12 -16.73 9.76
N GLU A 77 29.11 -17.26 10.48
CA GLU A 77 29.55 -16.74 11.79
C GLU A 77 30.23 -15.35 11.70
N SER A 78 30.25 -14.72 10.52
CA SER A 78 30.87 -13.42 10.34
C SER A 78 30.04 -12.33 11.02
N GLU A 79 30.74 -11.38 11.66
CA GLU A 79 30.14 -10.20 12.28
C GLU A 79 29.18 -9.47 11.33
N ASP A 80 28.05 -9.00 11.87
CA ASP A 80 27.07 -8.18 11.17
C ASP A 80 27.74 -6.97 10.52
N ALA A 81 27.93 -7.01 9.20
CA ALA A 81 28.42 -5.86 8.48
C ALA A 81 27.33 -4.78 8.42
N GLN A 82 27.60 -3.63 9.04
CA GLN A 82 26.74 -2.46 8.85
C GLN A 82 26.84 -2.00 7.40
N GLN A 83 25.70 -1.83 6.76
CA GLN A 83 25.60 -1.33 5.40
C GLN A 83 24.47 -0.32 5.23
N VAL A 84 24.60 0.50 4.21
CA VAL A 84 23.58 1.50 3.87
C VAL A 84 22.59 0.86 2.89
N LEU A 85 21.35 0.69 3.36
CA LEU A 85 20.23 0.20 2.55
C LEU A 85 19.49 1.34 1.90
N GLN A 86 18.99 1.07 0.69
CA GLN A 86 18.02 1.90 0.01
C GLN A 86 16.73 1.09 -0.19
N VAL A 87 15.62 1.67 0.25
CA VAL A 87 14.28 1.10 0.17
C VAL A 87 13.46 1.98 -0.76
N PHE A 88 12.83 1.36 -1.74
CA PHE A 88 11.91 2.02 -2.67
C PHE A 88 10.51 1.47 -2.38
N LEU A 89 9.59 2.36 -2.05
CA LEU A 89 8.23 2.07 -1.61
C LEU A 89 7.24 2.72 -2.58
N PRO A 90 6.97 2.11 -3.75
CA PRO A 90 5.86 2.54 -4.58
C PRO A 90 4.52 2.15 -3.94
N HIS A 91 3.58 3.10 -3.92
CA HIS A 91 2.18 2.88 -3.55
C HIS A 91 1.97 2.30 -2.14
N LEU A 92 2.77 2.69 -1.15
CA LEU A 92 2.49 2.37 0.24
C LEU A 92 1.10 2.92 0.61
N PHE A 93 0.22 2.06 1.09
CA PHE A 93 -1.18 2.35 1.35
C PHE A 93 -1.42 2.60 2.83
N PHE A 94 -2.22 3.62 3.13
CA PHE A 94 -2.43 4.09 4.50
C PHE A 94 -3.87 4.58 4.68
N ILE A 95 -4.56 4.17 5.75
CA ILE A 95 -5.96 4.57 5.99
C ILE A 95 -6.12 5.22 7.38
N PRO A 96 -6.67 6.44 7.45
CA PRO A 96 -6.92 7.14 8.71
C PRO A 96 -7.94 6.53 9.68
N TYR A 97 -8.89 5.73 9.20
CA TYR A 97 -10.21 5.62 9.85
C TYR A 97 -10.67 4.20 10.21
N PHE A 98 -9.76 3.25 10.43
CA PHE A 98 -10.17 1.92 10.92
C PHE A 98 -9.90 1.78 12.42
N PRO A 99 -10.89 1.34 13.22
CA PRO A 99 -10.66 1.08 14.64
C PRO A 99 -9.51 0.09 14.76
N ALA A 100 -8.63 0.39 15.73
CA ALA A 100 -7.35 -0.25 15.95
C ALA A 100 -7.38 -1.79 15.88
N SER A 101 -8.52 -2.45 16.12
CA SER A 101 -8.60 -3.91 16.15
C SER A 101 -8.41 -4.63 14.80
N ASN A 102 -8.67 -4.02 13.63
CA ASN A 102 -8.52 -4.72 12.33
C ASN A 102 -8.34 -3.75 11.13
N PRO A 103 -7.12 -3.31 10.81
CA PRO A 103 -6.90 -2.48 9.63
C PRO A 103 -7.11 -3.28 8.34
N LEU A 104 -7.82 -2.68 7.38
CA LEU A 104 -8.18 -3.29 6.10
C LEU A 104 -7.40 -2.67 4.94
N ALA A 105 -6.69 -3.48 4.16
CA ALA A 105 -6.01 -3.00 2.96
C ALA A 105 -6.94 -3.04 1.73
N PHE A 106 -7.56 -1.89 1.38
CA PHE A 106 -8.37 -1.76 0.16
C PHE A 106 -7.56 -1.66 -1.15
N ILE A 107 -6.23 -1.59 -1.05
CA ILE A 107 -5.36 -1.57 -2.24
C ILE A 107 -5.52 -2.85 -3.06
N ASN A 108 -5.61 -2.74 -4.37
CA ASN A 108 -5.67 -3.86 -5.30
C ASN A 108 -5.01 -3.45 -6.63
N LYS A 109 -4.55 -4.42 -7.44
CA LYS A 109 -4.04 -4.20 -8.80
C LYS A 109 -5.03 -3.47 -9.73
N ASN A 110 -6.31 -3.42 -9.36
CA ASN A 110 -7.34 -2.72 -10.10
C ASN A 110 -7.37 -1.21 -9.83
N MET A 111 -6.71 -0.72 -8.77
CA MET A 111 -6.65 0.71 -8.47
C MET A 111 -5.65 1.38 -9.40
N ASP A 112 -6.17 2.04 -10.44
CA ASP A 112 -5.39 2.72 -11.46
C ASP A 112 -5.57 4.24 -11.31
N PRO A 113 -4.49 5.04 -11.22
CA PRO A 113 -4.57 6.51 -11.21
C PRO A 113 -5.33 7.11 -12.41
N ARG A 114 -5.51 6.37 -13.50
CA ARG A 114 -6.31 6.80 -14.67
C ARG A 114 -7.82 6.77 -14.43
N GLN A 115 -8.27 6.10 -13.39
CA GLN A 115 -9.69 5.96 -13.05
C GLN A 115 -10.16 6.99 -12.03
N THR A 116 -9.24 7.76 -11.45
CA THR A 116 -9.60 8.80 -10.51
C THR A 116 -10.12 10.03 -11.24
N VAL A 117 -11.02 10.74 -10.57
CA VAL A 117 -11.52 12.04 -10.98
C VAL A 117 -11.28 13.06 -9.85
N PRO A 118 -11.09 14.35 -10.16
CA PRO A 118 -11.07 15.39 -9.15
C PRO A 118 -12.32 15.33 -8.28
N PHE A 119 -12.16 15.56 -6.97
CA PHE A 119 -13.32 15.56 -6.08
C PHE A 119 -14.22 16.76 -6.40
N SER A 120 -15.53 16.52 -6.41
CA SER A 120 -16.53 17.57 -6.58
C SER A 120 -17.80 17.19 -5.81
N GLU A 121 -18.66 18.17 -5.53
CA GLU A 121 -19.92 17.94 -4.84
C GLU A 121 -20.82 16.92 -5.56
N THR A 122 -20.66 16.75 -6.87
CA THR A 122 -21.42 15.75 -7.64
C THR A 122 -21.15 14.31 -7.18
N LEU A 123 -19.96 14.03 -6.66
CA LEU A 123 -19.60 12.72 -6.11
C LEU A 123 -20.27 12.46 -4.75
N THR A 124 -20.78 13.48 -4.08
CA THR A 124 -21.52 13.32 -2.81
C THR A 124 -22.92 12.73 -3.02
N ARG A 125 -23.32 12.49 -4.28
CA ARG A 125 -24.59 11.89 -4.65
C ARG A 125 -24.36 10.72 -5.59
N GLN A 126 -24.99 9.61 -5.30
CA GLN A 126 -25.02 8.46 -6.19
C GLN A 126 -26.49 8.12 -6.47
N SER A 127 -26.93 8.40 -7.70
CA SER A 127 -28.34 8.30 -8.08
C SER A 127 -29.22 9.16 -7.15
N SER A 128 -29.95 8.53 -6.21
CA SER A 128 -30.80 9.18 -5.21
C SER A 128 -30.21 9.16 -3.79
N ASP A 129 -29.10 8.46 -3.56
CA ASP A 129 -28.50 8.31 -2.24
C ASP A 129 -27.44 9.39 -1.98
N ASN A 130 -27.40 9.89 -0.74
CA ASN A 130 -26.33 10.75 -0.26
C ASN A 130 -25.12 9.89 0.13
N VAL A 131 -23.96 10.21 -0.44
CA VAL A 131 -22.68 9.55 -0.15
C VAL A 131 -22.03 10.25 1.03
N MET A 132 -21.75 9.51 2.10
CA MET A 132 -21.04 10.04 3.26
C MET A 132 -19.55 10.16 2.95
N CYS A 133 -18.99 11.36 3.02
CA CYS A 133 -17.56 11.58 2.82
C CYS A 133 -16.87 11.67 4.18
N LEU A 134 -16.00 10.73 4.49
CA LEU A 134 -15.23 10.77 5.73
C LEU A 134 -14.01 11.70 5.58
N PRO A 135 -13.66 12.49 6.60
CA PRO A 135 -12.53 13.41 6.53
C PRO A 135 -11.20 12.67 6.68
N PHE A 136 -10.15 13.19 6.06
CA PHE A 136 -8.79 12.79 6.42
C PHE A 136 -8.50 13.26 7.86
N THR A 137 -8.02 12.36 8.71
CA THR A 137 -7.70 12.66 10.12
C THR A 137 -6.21 12.58 10.43
N ILE A 138 -5.42 11.93 9.57
CA ILE A 138 -3.98 11.77 9.74
C ILE A 138 -3.22 12.01 8.43
N THR A 139 -1.92 12.31 8.52
CA THR A 139 -1.02 12.51 7.38
C THR A 139 0.20 11.58 7.43
N PRO A 140 0.64 11.00 6.30
CA PRO A 140 1.83 10.13 6.25
C PRO A 140 3.14 10.93 6.11
N LEU A 141 3.09 12.26 6.04
CA LEU A 141 4.26 13.09 5.77
C LEU A 141 5.33 13.07 6.86
N SER A 142 4.95 12.68 8.07
CA SER A 142 5.82 12.50 9.24
C SER A 142 6.37 11.09 9.37
N LEU A 143 6.02 10.18 8.46
CA LEU A 143 6.40 8.77 8.55
C LEU A 143 7.92 8.59 8.72
N PRO A 144 8.82 9.30 8.00
CA PRO A 144 10.25 9.20 8.25
C PRO A 144 10.64 9.63 9.68
N GLU A 145 10.04 10.68 10.22
CA GLU A 145 10.28 11.17 11.57
C GLU A 145 9.78 10.18 12.62
N GLN A 146 8.62 9.57 12.43
CA GLN A 146 8.08 8.55 13.34
C GLN A 146 8.91 7.26 13.30
N VAL A 147 9.33 6.83 12.11
CA VAL A 147 10.23 5.68 11.95
C VAL A 147 11.54 5.92 12.69
N ARG A 148 12.09 7.15 12.69
CA ARG A 148 13.31 7.49 13.45
C ARG A 148 13.16 7.34 14.97
N LYS A 149 11.93 7.45 15.50
CA LYS A 149 11.63 7.34 16.93
C LYS A 149 11.44 5.89 17.40
N LEU A 150 11.38 4.93 16.48
CA LEU A 150 11.25 3.52 16.84
C LEU A 150 12.40 3.08 17.75
N SER A 151 12.07 2.23 18.72
CA SER A 151 13.08 1.54 19.51
C SER A 151 13.88 0.56 18.65
N PHE A 152 15.08 0.17 19.10
CA PHE A 152 15.87 -0.86 18.42
C PHE A 152 15.14 -2.21 18.32
N THR A 153 14.29 -2.54 19.31
CA THR A 153 13.47 -3.75 19.29
C THR A 153 12.44 -3.68 18.17
N GLN A 154 11.73 -2.55 18.03
CA GLN A 154 10.76 -2.35 16.94
C GLN A 154 11.44 -2.31 15.56
N ALA A 155 12.68 -1.84 15.48
CA ALA A 155 13.46 -1.79 14.25
C ALA A 155 14.12 -3.12 13.85
N THR A 156 13.86 -4.18 14.60
CA THR A 156 14.27 -5.54 14.25
C THR A 156 13.22 -6.13 13.32
N VAL A 157 13.63 -6.39 12.07
CA VAL A 157 12.75 -6.90 11.01
C VAL A 157 12.56 -8.40 11.16
N CYS A 158 13.67 -9.11 11.32
CA CYS A 158 13.72 -10.54 11.64
C CYS A 158 15.08 -10.88 12.27
N ASP A 159 15.30 -12.14 12.63
CA ASP A 159 16.60 -12.61 13.08
C ASP A 159 17.66 -12.34 12.00
N GLY A 160 18.72 -11.63 12.38
CA GLY A 160 19.79 -11.22 11.48
C GLY A 160 19.47 -10.04 10.55
N PHE A 161 18.31 -9.40 10.66
CA PHE A 161 18.01 -8.16 9.94
C PHE A 161 17.41 -7.11 10.88
N ARG A 162 18.17 -6.03 11.07
CA ARG A 162 17.71 -4.82 11.78
C ARG A 162 18.23 -3.57 11.09
N PHE A 163 17.48 -2.48 11.19
CA PHE A 163 17.96 -1.16 10.75
C PHE A 163 18.15 -0.22 11.95
N HIS A 164 18.90 0.86 11.74
CA HIS A 164 19.05 1.92 12.73
C HIS A 164 17.98 3.00 12.49
N PRO A 165 16.98 3.14 13.37
CA PRO A 165 15.88 4.11 13.20
C PRO A 165 16.36 5.53 12.93
N ALA A 166 17.23 6.07 13.78
CA ALA A 166 17.73 7.44 13.66
C ALA A 166 18.47 7.73 12.34
N SER A 167 18.95 6.71 11.63
CA SER A 167 19.64 6.87 10.33
C SER A 167 18.69 7.01 9.14
N VAL A 168 17.39 6.80 9.33
CA VAL A 168 16.40 6.83 8.25
C VAL A 168 16.34 8.23 7.65
N LYS A 169 16.57 8.33 6.35
CA LYS A 169 16.53 9.58 5.60
C LYS A 169 15.68 9.41 4.34
N PRO A 170 14.66 10.26 4.11
CA PRO A 170 13.95 10.27 2.85
C PRO A 170 14.82 10.94 1.77
N ASN A 171 14.95 10.28 0.64
CA ASN A 171 15.51 10.85 -0.59
C ASN A 171 14.41 11.41 -1.50
N LEU A 172 13.19 10.89 -1.38
CA LEU A 172 11.96 11.41 -1.98
C LEU A 172 10.76 10.90 -1.17
N LEU A 173 9.74 11.75 -1.00
CA LEU A 173 8.46 11.39 -0.40
C LEU A 173 7.33 12.15 -1.11
N ALA A 174 6.40 11.43 -1.71
CA ALA A 174 5.15 11.95 -2.26
C ALA A 174 3.98 11.25 -1.57
N ALA A 175 2.98 12.02 -1.14
CA ALA A 175 1.77 11.51 -0.53
C ALA A 175 0.56 11.93 -1.37
N TYR A 176 -0.35 10.99 -1.63
CA TYR A 176 -1.47 11.20 -2.53
C TYR A 176 -2.79 10.88 -1.82
N PRO A 177 -3.61 11.90 -1.53
CA PRO A 177 -4.89 11.69 -0.88
C PRO A 177 -5.89 11.15 -1.90
N VAL A 178 -6.56 10.06 -1.53
CA VAL A 178 -7.53 9.36 -2.37
C VAL A 178 -8.78 9.04 -1.56
N LEU A 179 -9.94 9.31 -2.14
CA LEU A 179 -11.22 8.84 -1.62
C LEU A 179 -11.63 7.55 -2.34
N ILE A 180 -11.79 6.48 -1.57
CA ILE A 180 -12.16 5.14 -2.02
C ILE A 180 -13.66 4.93 -1.76
N PRO A 181 -14.47 4.69 -2.80
CA PRO A 181 -15.89 4.41 -2.63
C PRO A 181 -16.08 3.01 -2.08
N ILE A 182 -16.89 2.90 -1.02
CA ILE A 182 -17.32 1.63 -0.43
C ILE A 182 -18.82 1.65 -0.15
N TYR A 183 -19.43 0.48 -0.05
CA TYR A 183 -20.71 0.30 0.61
C TYR A 183 -20.50 -0.34 1.97
N LEU A 184 -21.03 0.31 3.02
CA LEU A 184 -21.13 -0.26 4.35
C LEU A 184 -22.54 -0.83 4.52
N MET A 185 -22.65 -2.13 4.78
CA MET A 185 -23.92 -2.82 4.91
C MET A 185 -24.01 -3.55 6.25
N ARG A 186 -25.22 -3.64 6.81
CA ARG A 186 -25.50 -4.43 8.01
C ARG A 186 -26.60 -5.42 7.74
N TYR A 187 -26.33 -6.69 7.98
CA TYR A 187 -27.31 -7.78 7.86
C TYR A 187 -27.67 -8.28 9.26
N PRO A 188 -28.96 -8.47 9.57
CA PRO A 188 -29.37 -9.05 10.84
C PRO A 188 -28.99 -10.54 10.86
N LEU A 189 -28.49 -11.00 12.00
CA LEU A 189 -28.24 -12.41 12.26
C LEU A 189 -29.46 -13.04 12.96
N ALA A 190 -29.47 -14.36 13.10
CA ALA A 190 -30.56 -15.08 13.75
C ALA A 190 -30.69 -14.72 15.25
N THR A 191 -29.58 -14.34 15.89
CA THR A 191 -29.57 -13.89 17.29
C THR A 191 -30.08 -12.45 17.40
N PRO A 192 -30.98 -12.15 18.35
CA PRO A 192 -31.48 -10.79 18.53
C PRO A 192 -30.36 -9.78 18.76
N SER A 193 -30.45 -8.64 18.07
CA SER A 193 -29.52 -7.50 18.21
C SER A 193 -28.08 -7.75 17.73
N THR A 194 -27.78 -8.91 17.11
CA THR A 194 -26.48 -9.13 16.48
C THR A 194 -26.56 -8.87 14.97
N TYR A 195 -25.46 -8.36 14.43
CA TYR A 195 -25.37 -7.96 13.04
C TYR A 195 -24.06 -8.44 12.44
N MET A 196 -24.11 -8.81 11.17
CA MET A 196 -22.94 -8.91 10.33
C MET A 196 -22.77 -7.59 9.58
N THR A 197 -21.64 -6.93 9.79
CA THR A 197 -21.25 -5.73 9.04
C THR A 197 -20.40 -6.15 7.86
N VAL A 198 -20.77 -5.68 6.66
CA VAL A 198 -20.05 -5.97 5.43
C VAL A 198 -19.56 -4.66 4.81
N ILE A 199 -18.27 -4.60 4.51
CA ILE A 199 -17.66 -3.51 3.74
C ILE A 199 -17.40 -4.03 2.34
N LEU A 200 -18.00 -3.42 1.33
CA LEU A 200 -17.83 -3.79 -0.08
C LEU A 200 -17.14 -2.66 -0.83
N GLU A 201 -16.00 -2.97 -1.45
CA GLU A 201 -15.29 -2.05 -2.35
C GLU A 201 -16.17 -1.69 -3.54
N ALA A 202 -16.34 -0.40 -3.82
CA ALA A 202 -17.23 0.07 -4.88
C ALA A 202 -16.51 0.68 -6.08
N TYR A 203 -15.17 0.61 -6.16
CA TYR A 203 -14.38 1.17 -7.27
C TYR A 203 -14.17 0.19 -8.44
N SER A 204 -14.50 -1.10 -8.29
CA SER A 204 -14.38 -2.12 -9.36
C SER A 204 -15.53 -3.11 -9.35
N LYS A 205 -15.92 -3.66 -10.52
CA LYS A 205 -16.95 -4.72 -10.64
C LYS A 205 -16.31 -6.10 -10.88
N PRO A 206 -16.67 -7.16 -10.12
CA PRO A 206 -17.29 -7.11 -8.80
C PRO A 206 -16.32 -6.53 -7.75
N GLY A 207 -16.85 -5.87 -6.73
CA GLY A 207 -16.06 -5.40 -5.59
C GLY A 207 -15.66 -6.56 -4.69
N ARG A 208 -14.49 -6.47 -4.05
CA ARG A 208 -14.17 -7.36 -2.92
C ARG A 208 -14.93 -6.91 -1.69
N PHE A 209 -15.19 -7.82 -0.77
CA PHE A 209 -15.85 -7.46 0.48
C PHE A 209 -15.22 -8.12 1.70
N PHE A 210 -15.46 -7.48 2.84
CA PHE A 210 -14.97 -7.88 4.15
C PHE A 210 -16.18 -7.99 5.05
N ALA A 211 -16.30 -9.08 5.79
CA ALA A 211 -17.41 -9.29 6.72
C ALA A 211 -16.87 -9.39 8.14
N GLN A 212 -17.50 -8.68 9.05
CA GLN A 212 -17.26 -8.77 10.48
C GLN A 212 -18.56 -9.11 11.18
N GLU A 213 -18.53 -10.14 12.02
CA GLU A 213 -19.63 -10.44 12.92
C GLU A 213 -19.46 -9.62 14.20
N THR A 214 -20.47 -8.83 14.55
CA THR A 214 -20.51 -8.15 15.85
C THR A 214 -21.29 -9.03 16.80
N ALA A 215 -20.61 -9.95 17.49
CA ALA A 215 -21.19 -10.67 18.61
C ALA A 215 -21.29 -9.74 19.82
N ALA A 216 -22.40 -9.83 20.57
CA ALA A 216 -22.64 -8.97 21.74
C ALA A 216 -21.77 -9.33 22.97
N SER A 217 -20.98 -10.40 22.90
CA SER A 217 -20.17 -10.90 24.02
C SER A 217 -19.35 -12.10 23.56
N THR A 218 -18.06 -11.94 23.32
CA THR A 218 -17.12 -13.05 23.35
C THR A 218 -15.89 -12.62 24.16
N GLU A 219 -15.66 -13.35 25.25
CA GLU A 219 -14.61 -13.17 26.26
C GLU A 219 -13.18 -13.41 25.74
N ASP A 220 -13.01 -13.57 24.42
CA ASP A 220 -11.71 -13.80 23.80
C ASP A 220 -11.35 -12.66 22.83
N PRO A 221 -10.63 -11.65 23.30
CA PRO A 221 -10.17 -10.52 22.48
C PRO A 221 -9.11 -10.91 21.43
N SER A 222 -8.70 -12.19 21.35
CA SER A 222 -7.63 -12.66 20.46
C SER A 222 -8.11 -13.29 19.15
N SER A 223 -9.42 -13.52 18.97
CA SER A 223 -9.98 -14.01 17.70
C SER A 223 -10.18 -12.84 16.72
N PRO A 224 -9.48 -12.79 15.56
CA PRO A 224 -9.78 -11.78 14.56
C PRO A 224 -11.14 -12.10 13.92
N ASP A 225 -12.20 -11.42 14.37
CA ASP A 225 -13.60 -11.58 13.93
C ASP A 225 -13.88 -11.16 12.47
N LEU A 226 -12.84 -10.94 11.67
CA LEU A 226 -12.97 -10.46 10.29
C LEU A 226 -12.69 -11.58 9.29
N ILE A 227 -13.76 -12.08 8.67
CA ILE A 227 -13.64 -13.06 7.60
C ILE A 227 -13.60 -12.31 6.27
N THR A 228 -12.47 -12.46 5.56
CA THR A 228 -12.32 -11.90 4.21
C THR A 228 -12.92 -12.87 3.20
N HIS A 229 -13.88 -12.40 2.41
CA HIS A 229 -14.50 -13.20 1.35
C HIS A 229 -14.40 -12.47 0.00
N GLY A 230 -13.94 -13.16 -1.03
CA GLY A 230 -13.84 -12.59 -2.38
C GLY A 230 -12.49 -11.97 -2.76
N GLY A 231 -11.42 -12.21 -1.99
CA GLY A 231 -10.05 -11.86 -2.39
C GLY A 231 -9.01 -12.30 -1.37
N LYS A 232 -7.73 -12.30 -1.77
CA LYS A 232 -6.61 -12.38 -0.80
C LYS A 232 -6.45 -11.00 -0.14
N PRO A 233 -6.13 -10.93 1.16
CA PRO A 233 -5.68 -9.68 1.77
C PRO A 233 -4.55 -9.10 0.94
N SER A 234 -4.60 -7.81 0.67
CA SER A 234 -3.52 -7.13 -0.01
C SER A 234 -2.46 -6.72 1.01
N LEU A 235 -1.20 -6.74 0.60
CA LEU A 235 -0.13 -6.11 1.36
C LEU A 235 -0.30 -4.59 1.27
N PHE A 236 0.05 -3.88 2.35
CA PHE A 236 0.00 -2.41 2.39
C PHE A 236 1.10 -1.77 1.55
N ALA A 237 2.17 -2.50 1.26
CA ALA A 237 3.30 -2.01 0.49
C ALA A 237 3.72 -3.03 -0.55
N GLN A 238 4.28 -2.54 -1.67
CA GLN A 238 5.21 -3.31 -2.49
C GLN A 238 6.56 -2.64 -2.31
N LEU A 239 7.61 -3.38 -1.97
CA LEU A 239 8.92 -2.77 -1.73
C LEU A 239 10.02 -3.37 -2.60
N LYS A 240 11.01 -2.54 -2.92
CA LYS A 240 12.29 -2.97 -3.52
C LYS A 240 13.41 -2.58 -2.58
N LEU A 241 14.25 -3.55 -2.20
CA LEU A 241 15.39 -3.38 -1.30
C LEU A 241 16.72 -3.52 -2.04
N ILE A 242 17.69 -2.65 -1.75
CA ILE A 242 19.05 -2.68 -2.35
C ILE A 242 20.12 -2.40 -1.26
N PRO A 243 21.28 -3.11 -1.21
CA PRO A 243 21.94 -3.94 -2.24
C PRO A 243 21.21 -5.22 -2.63
N ARG A 244 21.50 -5.71 -3.84
CA ARG A 244 20.76 -6.77 -4.54
C ARG A 244 21.00 -8.13 -3.92
N GLY A 245 19.93 -8.91 -3.80
CA GLY A 245 19.99 -10.38 -3.80
C GLY A 245 19.28 -11.04 -2.63
N ASP A 246 19.11 -10.32 -1.52
CA ASP A 246 18.39 -10.89 -0.39
C ASP A 246 16.88 -10.68 -0.56
N THR A 247 16.30 -11.47 -1.46
CA THR A 247 14.84 -11.56 -1.61
C THR A 247 14.17 -11.97 -0.29
N VAL A 248 14.90 -12.65 0.59
CA VAL A 248 14.43 -13.01 1.93
C VAL A 248 14.36 -11.76 2.80
N ALA A 249 15.39 -10.93 2.87
CA ALA A 249 15.37 -9.66 3.61
C ALA A 249 14.32 -8.69 3.06
N ALA A 250 14.18 -8.58 1.74
CA ALA A 250 13.14 -7.75 1.13
C ALA A 250 11.73 -8.23 1.53
N GLY A 251 11.47 -9.55 1.42
CA GLY A 251 10.20 -10.13 1.85
C GLY A 251 9.98 -10.03 3.36
N ALA A 252 11.04 -10.17 4.17
CA ALA A 252 10.98 -10.01 5.62
C ALA A 252 10.62 -8.56 6.00
N LEU A 253 11.21 -7.56 5.33
CA LEU A 253 10.85 -6.16 5.53
C LEU A 253 9.42 -5.86 5.09
N GLU A 254 8.95 -6.48 4.01
CA GLU A 254 7.58 -6.29 3.50
C GLU A 254 6.56 -6.88 4.45
N ASN A 255 6.85 -8.06 4.98
CA ASN A 255 6.05 -8.71 6.01
C ASN A 255 6.08 -7.94 7.31
N TRP A 256 7.26 -7.49 7.77
CA TRP A 256 7.40 -6.66 8.96
C TRP A 256 6.61 -5.36 8.82
N LEU A 257 6.79 -4.61 7.72
CA LEU A 257 6.08 -3.35 7.49
C LEU A 257 4.57 -3.58 7.43
N SER A 258 4.13 -4.63 6.73
CA SER A 258 2.72 -4.99 6.67
C SER A 258 2.20 -5.33 8.06
N ALA A 259 2.89 -6.20 8.82
CA ALA A 259 2.50 -6.59 10.17
C ALA A 259 2.45 -5.38 11.12
N THR A 260 3.44 -4.49 11.07
CA THR A 260 3.46 -3.24 11.84
C THR A 260 2.29 -2.33 11.48
N LEU A 261 1.91 -2.22 10.20
CA LEU A 261 0.72 -1.47 9.80
C LEU A 261 -0.59 -2.18 10.18
N PHE A 262 -0.54 -3.51 10.35
CA PHE A 262 -1.67 -4.30 10.85
C PHE A 262 -1.84 -4.20 12.38
N GLU A 263 -0.82 -3.75 13.12
CA GLU A 263 -0.88 -3.65 14.57
C GLU A 263 -1.84 -2.53 15.01
N PRO A 264 -2.73 -2.80 15.99
CA PRO A 264 -3.60 -1.79 16.58
C PRO A 264 -2.85 -0.56 17.08
N GLY A 265 -3.26 0.63 16.64
CA GLY A 265 -2.66 1.91 17.08
C GLY A 265 -1.37 2.29 16.36
N MET A 266 -0.75 1.38 15.58
CA MET A 266 0.51 1.68 14.90
C MET A 266 0.35 2.63 13.73
N THR A 267 -0.80 2.63 13.07
CA THR A 267 -1.09 3.61 12.01
C THR A 267 -1.11 5.03 12.59
N GLU A 268 -1.71 5.20 13.76
CA GLU A 268 -1.75 6.47 14.50
C GLU A 268 -0.35 6.87 14.99
N ILE A 269 0.47 5.92 15.46
CA ILE A 269 1.86 6.18 15.86
C ILE A 269 2.74 6.58 14.67
N LEU A 270 2.54 5.95 13.51
CA LEU A 270 3.31 6.22 12.29
C LEU A 270 2.83 7.46 11.54
N ALA A 271 1.61 7.91 11.79
CA ALA A 271 1.14 9.21 11.34
C ALA A 271 1.49 10.31 12.33
N SER A 272 1.26 11.55 11.92
CA SER A 272 1.24 12.68 12.84
C SER A 272 -0.20 13.08 13.13
N ASP A 273 -0.43 13.51 14.38
CA ASP A 273 -1.60 14.27 14.80
C ASP A 273 -1.53 15.74 14.33
N ASP A 274 -0.45 16.12 13.65
CA ASP A 274 -0.32 17.45 13.07
C ASP A 274 -1.49 17.75 12.12
N PRO A 275 -1.98 19.01 12.11
CA PRO A 275 -3.04 19.41 11.19
C PRO A 275 -2.61 19.11 9.75
N ILE A 276 -3.49 18.45 9.00
CA ILE A 276 -3.19 18.04 7.63
C ILE A 276 -3.03 19.29 6.77
N ASN A 277 -1.80 19.54 6.32
CA ASN A 277 -1.50 20.56 5.36
C ASN A 277 -1.63 20.00 3.93
N MET A 278 -2.80 20.18 3.32
CA MET A 278 -3.03 19.78 1.92
C MET A 278 -2.22 20.62 0.92
N ASP A 279 -1.69 21.78 1.34
CA ASP A 279 -0.83 22.65 0.52
C ASP A 279 0.66 22.29 0.65
N ASP A 280 1.02 21.26 1.43
CA ASP A 280 2.40 20.78 1.47
C ASP A 280 2.81 20.32 0.06
N PRO A 281 3.97 20.77 -0.47
CA PRO A 281 4.39 20.45 -1.84
C PRO A 281 4.54 18.93 -2.10
N ARG A 282 4.69 18.12 -1.05
CA ARG A 282 4.75 16.65 -1.13
C ARG A 282 3.37 16.01 -1.27
N VAL A 283 2.29 16.73 -0.97
CA VAL A 283 0.91 16.30 -1.20
C VAL A 283 0.58 16.54 -2.67
N ARG A 284 0.39 15.47 -3.42
CA ARG A 284 0.15 15.51 -4.87
C ARG A 284 -1.18 14.84 -5.20
N GLU A 285 -1.80 15.23 -6.30
CA GLU A 285 -2.99 14.54 -6.76
C GLU A 285 -2.64 13.11 -7.22
N TRP A 286 -3.52 12.14 -6.94
CA TRP A 286 -3.37 10.78 -7.46
C TRP A 286 -3.84 10.70 -8.90
N THR A 287 -3.04 11.25 -9.80
CA THR A 287 -3.28 11.22 -11.25
C THR A 287 -2.10 10.56 -11.96
N ARG A 288 -2.30 10.20 -13.22
CA ARG A 288 -1.24 9.62 -14.06
C ARG A 288 -0.02 10.54 -14.15
N ASP A 289 -0.26 11.84 -14.31
CA ASP A 289 0.79 12.82 -14.59
C ASP A 289 1.61 13.18 -13.35
N GLU A 290 1.06 12.95 -12.15
CA GLU A 290 1.79 13.12 -10.89
C GLU A 290 2.47 11.83 -10.43
N VAL A 291 1.77 10.69 -10.52
CA VAL A 291 2.26 9.40 -9.98
C VAL A 291 3.33 8.78 -10.87
N LEU A 292 3.09 8.68 -12.20
CA LEU A 292 4.02 7.94 -13.07
C LEU A 292 5.43 8.54 -13.11
N PRO A 293 5.64 9.87 -13.17
CA PRO A 293 6.99 10.42 -13.16
C PRO A 293 7.74 10.12 -11.86
N VAL A 294 7.05 10.13 -10.71
CA VAL A 294 7.64 9.75 -9.42
C VAL A 294 8.04 8.28 -9.42
N GLN A 295 7.19 7.40 -9.96
CA GLN A 295 7.52 5.98 -10.07
C GLN A 295 8.67 5.70 -11.02
N ASP A 296 8.72 6.39 -12.16
CA ASP A 296 9.85 6.31 -13.09
C ASP A 296 11.15 6.76 -12.40
N TRP A 297 11.07 7.82 -11.59
CA TRP A 297 12.20 8.28 -10.78
C TRP A 297 12.64 7.24 -9.74
N LEU A 298 11.70 6.60 -9.03
CA LEU A 298 11.99 5.53 -8.07
C LEU A 298 12.61 4.30 -8.76
N ASN A 299 12.07 3.90 -9.91
CA ASN A 299 12.59 2.78 -10.69
C ASN A 299 14.03 3.06 -11.17
N LEU A 300 14.32 4.27 -11.66
CA LEU A 300 15.68 4.68 -11.99
C LEU A 300 16.60 4.67 -10.76
N GLY A 301 16.10 5.09 -9.61
CA GLY A 301 16.84 5.01 -8.34
C GLY A 301 17.23 3.58 -8.00
N ALA A 302 16.29 2.64 -8.12
CA ALA A 302 16.54 1.23 -7.91
C ALA A 302 17.55 0.64 -8.92
N GLU A 303 17.44 1.00 -10.21
CA GLU A 303 18.40 0.56 -11.24
C GLU A 303 19.82 1.08 -10.96
N ILE A 304 19.96 2.37 -10.63
CA ILE A 304 21.24 3.01 -10.29
C ILE A 304 21.87 2.31 -9.10
N ALA A 305 21.10 2.07 -8.04
CA ALA A 305 21.60 1.44 -6.82
C ALA A 305 22.03 -0.02 -7.10
N GLY A 306 21.27 -0.77 -7.89
CA GLY A 306 21.64 -2.13 -8.32
C GLY A 306 22.90 -2.18 -9.20
N LEU A 307 23.11 -1.18 -10.07
CA LEU A 307 24.34 -1.05 -10.86
C LEU A 307 25.55 -0.68 -9.99
N LYS A 308 25.39 0.23 -9.03
CA LYS A 308 26.45 0.58 -8.07
C LYS A 308 26.90 -0.64 -7.28
N ASP A 309 25.95 -1.45 -6.85
CA ASP A 309 26.22 -2.69 -6.13
C ASP A 309 26.96 -3.71 -7.01
N THR A 310 26.49 -3.92 -8.25
CA THR A 310 27.18 -4.79 -9.23
C THR A 310 28.63 -4.35 -9.47
N LEU A 311 28.87 -3.03 -9.57
CA LEU A 311 30.22 -2.47 -9.74
C LEU A 311 31.13 -2.66 -8.52
N LYS A 312 30.57 -2.78 -7.30
CA LYS A 312 31.36 -3.08 -6.08
C LYS A 312 31.80 -4.54 -6.04
N VAL A 313 30.95 -5.46 -6.49
CA VAL A 313 31.19 -6.91 -6.45
C VAL A 313 32.01 -7.39 -7.66
N THR A 314 31.95 -6.69 -8.80
CA THR A 314 32.67 -7.12 -10.02
C THR A 314 34.18 -7.17 -9.74
N PRO A 315 34.82 -8.35 -9.80
CA PRO A 315 36.26 -8.47 -9.60
C PRO A 315 37.02 -7.68 -10.66
N LYS A 316 38.19 -7.14 -10.30
CA LYS A 316 39.05 -6.39 -11.25
C LYS A 316 39.60 -7.25 -12.39
N SER A 317 39.47 -8.57 -12.29
CA SER A 317 39.85 -9.58 -13.29
C SER A 317 38.63 -10.08 -14.06
N PRO A 318 38.75 -10.37 -15.38
CA PRO A 318 37.62 -10.78 -16.21
C PRO A 318 37.03 -12.10 -15.69
N PRO A 319 35.70 -12.20 -15.53
CA PRO A 319 35.06 -13.45 -15.16
C PRO A 319 35.13 -14.43 -16.34
N ASP A 320 35.53 -15.66 -16.07
CA ASP A 320 35.33 -16.78 -16.99
C ASP A 320 33.81 -17.03 -17.11
N SER A 321 33.23 -16.49 -18.19
CA SER A 321 31.88 -16.71 -18.71
C SER A 321 30.77 -17.04 -17.69
N THR A 322 30.04 -16.04 -17.21
CA THR A 322 28.72 -16.23 -16.57
C THR A 322 27.70 -15.25 -17.13
N SER A 323 26.52 -15.75 -17.50
CA SER A 323 25.42 -14.95 -18.05
C SER A 323 24.70 -14.20 -16.93
N PHE A 324 24.60 -12.87 -17.03
CA PHE A 324 23.86 -12.04 -16.07
C PHE A 324 22.56 -11.49 -16.68
N GLY A 325 21.42 -12.10 -16.33
CA GLY A 325 20.08 -11.51 -16.49
C GLY A 325 19.65 -11.15 -17.93
N PRO A 326 18.57 -10.36 -18.09
CA PRO A 326 17.96 -10.06 -19.39
C PRO A 326 18.79 -9.09 -20.26
N LEU A 327 19.92 -8.60 -19.75
CA LEU A 327 20.87 -7.82 -20.53
C LEU A 327 21.77 -8.80 -21.30
N LYS A 328 21.50 -8.98 -22.60
CA LYS A 328 22.45 -9.64 -23.52
C LYS A 328 23.72 -8.79 -23.61
N VAL A 329 24.73 -9.13 -22.81
CA VAL A 329 26.06 -8.53 -22.90
C VAL A 329 26.89 -9.42 -23.83
N GLU A 330 27.22 -8.91 -25.03
CA GLU A 330 28.23 -9.53 -25.90
C GLU A 330 29.57 -9.62 -25.14
N ARG A 331 30.38 -10.65 -25.43
CA ARG A 331 31.69 -10.88 -24.79
C ARG A 331 32.59 -9.64 -24.94
N MET A 332 32.59 -8.76 -23.95
CA MET A 332 33.50 -7.63 -23.84
C MET A 332 34.66 -8.01 -22.90
N ALA A 333 35.87 -7.52 -23.17
CA ALA A 333 36.97 -7.61 -22.22
C ALA A 333 36.55 -6.96 -20.88
N GLY A 334 36.99 -7.49 -19.74
CA GLY A 334 36.53 -7.04 -18.42
C GLY A 334 36.66 -5.52 -18.19
N GLY A 335 37.69 -4.89 -18.75
CA GLY A 335 37.86 -3.43 -18.71
C GLY A 335 36.80 -2.65 -19.50
N ASP A 336 36.39 -3.16 -20.66
CA ASP A 336 35.36 -2.53 -21.50
C ASP A 336 33.97 -2.71 -20.89
N PHE A 337 33.71 -3.85 -20.25
CA PHE A 337 32.48 -4.09 -19.49
C PHE A 337 32.31 -3.08 -18.34
N VAL A 338 33.33 -2.92 -17.48
CA VAL A 338 33.28 -1.96 -16.36
C VAL A 338 33.12 -0.52 -16.87
N ARG A 339 33.78 -0.17 -17.98
CA ARG A 339 33.62 1.16 -18.61
C ARG A 339 32.19 1.37 -19.12
N SER A 340 31.60 0.37 -19.77
CA SER A 340 30.22 0.40 -20.25
C SER A 340 29.21 0.56 -19.10
N LEU A 341 29.38 -0.18 -18.00
CA LEU A 341 28.56 -0.04 -16.79
C LEU A 341 28.67 1.35 -16.17
N LYS A 342 29.88 1.91 -16.05
CA LYS A 342 30.09 3.28 -15.53
C LYS A 342 29.43 4.34 -16.41
N ASN A 343 29.51 4.18 -17.74
CA ASN A 343 28.85 5.09 -18.67
C ASN A 343 27.32 5.01 -18.55
N THR A 344 26.79 3.79 -18.43
CA THR A 344 25.36 3.55 -18.21
C THR A 344 24.90 4.17 -16.89
N LEU A 345 25.64 3.94 -15.80
CA LEU A 345 25.38 4.53 -14.50
C LEU A 345 25.31 6.05 -14.56
N LYS A 346 26.30 6.70 -15.18
CA LYS A 346 26.33 8.16 -15.36
C LYS A 346 25.14 8.68 -16.18
N LYS A 347 24.70 7.92 -17.20
CA LYS A 347 23.53 8.27 -18.01
C LYS A 347 22.24 8.19 -17.19
N LEU A 348 22.08 7.13 -16.39
CA LEU A 348 20.91 6.97 -15.52
C LEU A 348 20.87 8.02 -14.41
N GLU A 349 22.00 8.33 -13.78
CA GLU A 349 22.09 9.38 -12.75
C GLU A 349 21.70 10.75 -13.29
N ARG A 350 22.14 11.11 -14.50
CA ARG A 350 21.69 12.33 -15.18
C ARG A 350 20.19 12.33 -15.41
N ARG A 351 19.65 11.25 -15.99
CA ARG A 351 18.21 11.13 -16.24
C ARG A 351 17.40 11.21 -14.94
N ARG A 352 17.86 10.60 -13.85
CA ARG A 352 17.20 10.68 -12.54
C ARG A 352 17.23 12.11 -11.99
N ASN A 353 18.34 12.82 -12.12
CA ASN A 353 18.43 14.23 -11.72
C ASN A 353 17.48 15.11 -12.54
N ASP A 354 17.40 14.87 -13.87
CA ASP A 354 16.51 15.60 -14.78
C ASP A 354 15.03 15.33 -14.46
N LEU A 355 14.68 14.11 -14.03
CA LEU A 355 13.34 13.72 -13.62
C LEU A 355 13.02 14.03 -12.15
N THR A 356 13.96 14.59 -11.39
CA THR A 356 13.70 14.92 -9.98
C THR A 356 12.65 16.02 -9.93
N PRO A 357 11.50 15.81 -9.25
CA PRO A 357 10.42 16.78 -9.27
C PRO A 357 10.84 18.13 -8.65
N GLU A 358 10.43 19.23 -9.27
CA GLU A 358 10.80 20.58 -8.82
C GLU A 358 10.26 20.88 -7.41
N TRP A 359 9.03 20.43 -7.11
CA TRP A 359 8.43 20.57 -5.78
C TRP A 359 9.30 19.90 -4.69
N TRP A 360 9.95 18.78 -5.02
CA TRP A 360 10.85 18.09 -4.09
C TRP A 360 12.16 18.85 -3.89
N LYS A 361 12.73 19.42 -4.97
CA LYS A 361 13.93 20.26 -4.89
C LYS A 361 13.70 21.49 -4.02
N GLN A 362 12.55 22.13 -4.17
CA GLN A 362 12.15 23.29 -3.38
C GLN A 362 12.00 22.92 -1.89
N TRP A 363 11.26 21.84 -1.60
CA TRP A 363 11.06 21.37 -0.23
C TRP A 363 12.38 21.00 0.47
N SER A 364 13.24 20.23 -0.21
CA SER A 364 14.53 19.80 0.35
C SER A 364 15.48 20.96 0.61
N THR A 365 15.49 21.99 -0.26
CA THR A 365 16.29 23.20 -0.05
C THR A 365 15.76 24.05 1.10
N GLY A 366 14.43 24.18 1.22
CA GLY A 366 13.80 24.93 2.32
C GLY A 366 14.08 24.32 3.70
N ASN A 367 14.09 23.00 3.80
CA ASN A 367 14.36 22.29 5.05
C ASN A 367 15.85 22.16 5.38
N ALA A 368 16.74 22.14 4.39
CA ALA A 368 18.18 22.12 4.63
C ALA A 368 18.70 23.35 5.39
N GLY A 369 17.93 24.45 5.41
CA GLY A 369 18.25 25.67 6.17
C GLY A 369 17.74 25.69 7.62
N GLN A 370 16.99 24.69 8.07
CA GLN A 370 16.40 24.63 9.42
C GLN A 370 17.03 23.54 10.33
N GLY A 371 18.00 22.78 9.83
CA GLY A 371 18.64 21.64 10.52
C GLY A 371 19.97 21.96 11.18
#